data_AF-A0A2P4YJ68-F1
#
_entry.id   AF-A0A2P4YJ68-F1
#
_cell.length_a   1.000
_cell.length_b   1.000
_cell.length_c   1.000
_cell.angle_alpha   90.00
_cell.angle_beta   90.00
_cell.angle_gamma   90.00
#
_symmetry.space_group_name_H-M   'P 1'
#
loop_
_entity.id
_entity.type
_entity.pdbx_description
1 polymer ?
#
loop_
_entity_poly.entity_id
_entity_poly.type
_entity_poly.pdbx_seq_one_letter_code
_entity_poly.pdbx_strand_id
1 'polypeptide(L)'
;MKVSLLLERQRHHPLLEGFPTAARIGDSHLFLGEAEAAQDAAFLESNNIQAVIALGTGNLTVKPCEVLLIDILDMEDELLLPHFDECIAFLKKNLVSEGGVLVHCVYGQSRSAAICVAFQMATQDKTLLEAYNVVQQARPCISINPGFLRQLELFERMGNDPEVMGNTPAHAELRTMMAQRQRMKTGVADIIATPQLTRPGNSICCRKCNYVLCTTRNQVSHISPDTAISNDICAGIFVEPMQWMVSDSVFVRNNDGKLLCPSCKAKLGSWNWIGVKCNCKQFVSPAFQLVPSRIQTRVL
;
A
#
# COMPACT_ATOMS: atom_id res chain seq x y z
N MET A 1 11.29 -11.78 -7.77
CA MET A 1 10.33 -10.80 -7.21
C MET A 1 8.93 -11.19 -7.66
N LYS A 2 7.92 -11.17 -6.78
CA LYS A 2 6.57 -11.72 -7.07
C LYS A 2 5.86 -10.87 -8.13
N VAL A 3 6.03 -9.56 -8.08
CA VAL A 3 5.46 -8.62 -9.06
C VAL A 3 5.91 -8.93 -10.50
N SER A 4 7.21 -9.13 -10.75
CA SER A 4 7.71 -9.43 -12.10
C SER A 4 7.12 -10.73 -12.67
N LEU A 5 6.93 -11.74 -11.82
CA LEU A 5 6.28 -13.00 -12.20
C LEU A 5 4.82 -12.78 -12.61
N LEU A 6 4.06 -12.02 -11.82
CA LEU A 6 2.66 -11.71 -12.13
C LEU A 6 2.51 -10.86 -13.38
N LEU A 7 3.42 -9.90 -13.61
CA LEU A 7 3.43 -9.09 -14.84
C LEU A 7 3.69 -9.94 -16.08
N GLU A 8 4.64 -10.88 -16.02
CA GLU A 8 4.89 -11.81 -17.12
C GLU A 8 3.67 -12.70 -17.39
N ARG A 9 3.06 -13.21 -16.32
CA ARG A 9 1.85 -14.04 -16.42
C ARG A 9 0.70 -13.29 -17.07
N GLN A 10 0.46 -12.03 -16.66
CA GLN A 10 -0.62 -11.18 -17.20
C GLN A 10 -0.55 -10.97 -18.71
N ARG A 11 0.65 -11.03 -19.33
CA ARG A 11 0.80 -10.92 -20.79
C ARG A 11 0.14 -12.07 -21.55
N HIS A 12 -0.10 -13.19 -20.88
CA HIS A 12 -0.69 -14.40 -21.44
C HIS A 12 -2.16 -14.56 -21.05
N HIS A 13 -2.73 -13.59 -20.32
CA HIS A 13 -4.14 -13.65 -19.95
C HIS A 13 -5.03 -13.44 -21.17
N PRO A 14 -6.20 -14.11 -21.22
CA PRO A 14 -7.14 -13.90 -22.30
C PRO A 14 -7.69 -12.47 -22.26
N LEU A 15 -8.10 -11.95 -23.42
CA LEU A 15 -8.77 -10.66 -23.53
C LEU A 15 -10.09 -10.65 -22.76
N LEU A 16 -10.57 -9.47 -22.39
CA LEU A 16 -11.84 -9.29 -21.68
C LEU A 16 -13.04 -9.86 -22.44
N GLU A 17 -12.99 -9.80 -23.78
CA GLU A 17 -14.05 -10.29 -24.67
C GLU A 17 -14.35 -11.77 -24.42
N GLY A 18 -15.63 -12.09 -24.23
CA GLY A 18 -16.10 -13.45 -24.04
C GLY A 18 -16.19 -13.92 -22.59
N PHE A 19 -15.85 -13.08 -21.61
CA PHE A 19 -16.12 -13.34 -20.19
C PHE A 19 -17.43 -12.70 -19.73
N PRO A 20 -18.12 -13.28 -18.72
CA PRO A 20 -19.28 -12.63 -18.13
C PRO A 20 -18.89 -11.30 -17.48
N THR A 21 -19.82 -10.35 -17.38
CA THR A 21 -19.59 -9.02 -16.79
C THR A 21 -19.18 -9.10 -15.31
N ALA A 22 -19.53 -10.17 -14.61
CA ALA A 22 -19.04 -10.47 -13.26
C ALA A 22 -18.85 -11.98 -13.05
N ALA A 23 -17.97 -12.33 -12.12
CA ALA A 23 -17.69 -13.71 -11.73
C ALA A 23 -17.62 -13.86 -10.21
N ARG A 24 -18.15 -14.99 -9.70
CA ARG A 24 -18.10 -15.34 -8.27
C ARG A 24 -16.71 -15.85 -7.91
N ILE A 25 -16.16 -15.39 -6.78
CA ILE A 25 -14.84 -15.79 -6.28
C ILE A 25 -14.97 -16.95 -5.28
N GLY A 26 -14.51 -18.13 -5.70
CA GLY A 26 -14.57 -19.35 -4.89
C GLY A 26 -16.00 -19.67 -4.46
N ASP A 27 -16.14 -20.22 -3.26
CA ASP A 27 -17.45 -20.57 -2.68
C ASP A 27 -18.11 -19.40 -1.93
N SER A 28 -17.45 -18.24 -1.86
CA SER A 28 -18.00 -17.06 -1.18
C SER A 28 -19.04 -16.33 -2.02
N HIS A 29 -19.95 -15.58 -1.40
CA HIS A 29 -20.89 -14.69 -2.11
C HIS A 29 -20.24 -13.38 -2.58
N LEU A 30 -18.94 -13.41 -2.88
CA LEU A 30 -18.16 -12.29 -3.39
C LEU A 30 -18.07 -12.37 -4.92
N PHE A 31 -18.40 -11.27 -5.58
CA PHE A 31 -18.37 -11.15 -7.04
C PHE A 31 -17.38 -10.06 -7.46
N LEU A 32 -16.58 -10.35 -8.48
CA LEU A 32 -15.70 -9.40 -9.16
C LEU A 32 -16.26 -9.10 -10.54
N GLY A 33 -16.47 -7.83 -10.86
CA GLY A 33 -17.06 -7.47 -12.15
C GLY A 33 -16.72 -6.09 -12.70
N GLU A 34 -17.36 -5.83 -13.82
CA GLU A 34 -17.36 -4.60 -14.60
C GLU A 34 -18.43 -3.63 -14.10
N ALA A 35 -18.35 -2.38 -14.56
CA ALA A 35 -19.34 -1.35 -14.26
C ALA A 35 -20.74 -1.73 -14.74
N GLU A 36 -20.84 -2.53 -15.80
CA GLU A 36 -22.09 -3.04 -16.35
C GLU A 36 -22.80 -4.01 -15.38
N ALA A 37 -22.06 -4.77 -14.59
CA ALA A 37 -22.66 -5.71 -13.63
C ALA A 37 -23.43 -4.99 -12.51
N ALA A 38 -23.02 -3.77 -12.16
CA ALA A 38 -23.75 -2.92 -11.22
C ALA A 38 -25.03 -2.32 -11.84
N GLN A 39 -25.15 -2.31 -13.16
CA GLN A 39 -26.30 -1.80 -13.90
C GLN A 39 -27.27 -2.91 -14.33
N ASP A 40 -26.89 -4.18 -14.16
CA ASP A 40 -27.71 -5.33 -14.50
C ASP A 40 -28.60 -5.74 -13.31
N ALA A 41 -29.84 -5.28 -13.30
CA ALA A 41 -30.81 -5.61 -12.25
C ALA A 41 -31.03 -7.12 -12.10
N ALA A 42 -31.07 -7.88 -13.20
CA ALA A 42 -31.29 -9.32 -13.17
C ALA A 42 -30.11 -10.05 -12.54
N PHE A 43 -28.87 -9.66 -12.86
CA PHE A 43 -27.67 -10.17 -12.20
C PHE A 43 -27.70 -9.87 -10.71
N LEU A 44 -27.98 -8.62 -10.33
CA LEU A 44 -28.00 -8.18 -8.95
C LEU A 44 -29.07 -8.92 -8.13
N GLU A 45 -30.26 -9.17 -8.69
CA GLU A 45 -31.34 -9.93 -8.05
C GLU A 45 -31.00 -11.41 -7.94
N SER A 46 -30.60 -12.04 -9.03
CA SER A 46 -30.34 -13.49 -9.09
C SER A 46 -29.19 -13.93 -8.18
N ASN A 47 -28.23 -13.04 -7.93
CA ASN A 47 -27.10 -13.29 -7.02
C ASN A 47 -27.31 -12.71 -5.62
N ASN A 48 -28.52 -12.23 -5.31
CA ASN A 48 -28.87 -11.61 -4.02
C ASN A 48 -27.85 -10.55 -3.58
N ILE A 49 -27.39 -9.70 -4.50
CA ILE A 49 -26.40 -8.66 -4.17
C ILE A 49 -27.04 -7.66 -3.21
N GLN A 50 -26.45 -7.45 -2.04
CA GLN A 50 -26.93 -6.50 -1.02
C GLN A 50 -25.96 -5.34 -0.81
N ALA A 51 -24.71 -5.51 -1.23
CA ALA A 51 -23.67 -4.51 -1.06
C ALA A 51 -22.76 -4.41 -2.30
N VAL A 52 -22.23 -3.22 -2.54
CA VAL A 52 -21.38 -2.91 -3.70
C VAL A 52 -20.18 -2.08 -3.28
N ILE A 53 -18.98 -2.45 -3.72
CA ILE A 53 -17.80 -1.58 -3.72
C ILE A 53 -17.55 -1.13 -5.16
N ALA A 54 -17.61 0.18 -5.41
CA ALA A 54 -17.36 0.77 -6.72
C ALA A 54 -16.06 1.58 -6.72
N LEU A 55 -15.11 1.20 -7.58
CA LEU A 55 -13.79 1.83 -7.67
C LEU A 55 -13.66 2.69 -8.94
N GLY A 56 -13.70 4.01 -8.75
CA GLY A 56 -13.46 5.01 -9.80
C GLY A 56 -14.55 5.12 -10.86
N THR A 57 -15.78 4.71 -10.53
CA THR A 57 -16.95 4.77 -11.43
C THR A 57 -18.11 5.59 -10.87
N GLY A 58 -18.05 5.98 -9.59
CA GLY A 58 -19.22 6.47 -8.85
C GLY A 58 -20.26 5.35 -8.60
N ASN A 59 -21.43 5.74 -8.10
CA ASN A 59 -22.53 4.81 -7.86
C ASN A 59 -23.32 4.57 -9.15
N LEU A 60 -23.17 3.37 -9.73
CA LEU A 60 -23.91 2.92 -10.91
C LEU A 60 -25.01 1.90 -10.57
N THR A 61 -25.21 1.60 -9.29
CA THR A 61 -26.07 0.50 -8.84
C THR A 61 -27.54 0.82 -9.13
N VAL A 62 -28.20 -0.03 -9.93
CA VAL A 62 -29.60 0.18 -10.37
C VAL A 62 -30.65 -0.27 -9.37
N LYS A 63 -30.24 -0.88 -8.25
CA LYS A 63 -31.13 -1.29 -7.16
C LYS A 63 -30.61 -0.82 -5.80
N PRO A 64 -31.46 -0.73 -4.76
CA PRO A 64 -31.01 -0.41 -3.41
C PRO A 64 -29.97 -1.42 -2.90
N CYS A 65 -28.78 -0.94 -2.57
CA CYS A 65 -27.67 -1.69 -1.97
C CYS A 65 -26.93 -0.77 -0.99
N GLU A 66 -26.24 -1.35 -0.02
CA GLU A 66 -25.19 -0.61 0.69
C GLU A 66 -24.02 -0.39 -0.28
N VAL A 67 -23.55 0.85 -0.46
CA VAL A 67 -22.52 1.15 -1.47
C VAL A 67 -21.33 1.85 -0.82
N LEU A 68 -20.13 1.31 -1.01
CA LEU A 68 -18.86 1.95 -0.71
C LEU A 68 -18.24 2.47 -2.01
N LEU A 69 -17.95 3.77 -2.06
CA LEU A 69 -17.36 4.44 -3.22
C LEU A 69 -15.91 4.79 -2.94
N ILE A 70 -15.00 4.28 -3.77
CA ILE A 70 -13.58 4.63 -3.74
C ILE A 70 -13.24 5.42 -5.00
N ASP A 71 -12.95 6.71 -4.86
CA ASP A 71 -12.55 7.56 -5.98
C ASP A 71 -11.05 7.35 -6.29
N ILE A 72 -10.76 6.46 -7.24
CA ILE A 72 -9.39 6.12 -7.62
C ILE A 72 -9.26 5.79 -9.11
N LEU A 73 -8.22 6.34 -9.73
CA LEU A 73 -7.85 6.05 -11.12
C LEU A 73 -7.06 4.74 -11.22
N ASP A 74 -7.00 4.16 -12.42
CA ASP A 74 -6.26 2.93 -12.68
C ASP A 74 -4.83 3.20 -13.14
N MET A 75 -4.07 3.93 -12.32
CA MET A 75 -2.72 4.37 -12.66
C MET A 75 -1.70 3.82 -11.66
N GLU A 76 -0.47 3.60 -12.12
CA GLU A 76 0.60 3.03 -11.30
C GLU A 76 1.02 3.91 -10.11
N ASP A 77 0.77 5.22 -10.19
CA ASP A 77 1.09 6.22 -9.17
C ASP A 77 -0.05 6.48 -8.18
N GLU A 78 -1.21 5.84 -8.36
CA GLU A 78 -2.30 5.89 -7.38
C GLU A 78 -2.07 4.93 -6.22
N LEU A 79 -2.56 5.33 -5.03
CA LEU A 79 -2.43 4.55 -3.80
C LEU A 79 -3.75 3.85 -3.47
N LEU A 80 -3.84 2.56 -3.76
CA LEU A 80 -4.99 1.72 -3.43
C LEU A 80 -4.87 1.12 -2.01
N LEU A 81 -3.65 0.83 -1.55
CA LEU A 81 -3.38 0.22 -0.24
C LEU A 81 -4.02 0.97 0.95
N PRO A 82 -4.03 2.32 1.00
CA PRO A 82 -4.72 3.04 2.07
C PRO A 82 -6.22 2.74 2.19
N HIS A 83 -6.86 2.26 1.12
CA HIS A 83 -8.28 1.90 1.08
C HIS A 83 -8.56 0.44 1.45
N PHE A 84 -7.52 -0.37 1.70
CA PHE A 84 -7.70 -1.79 2.01
C PHE A 84 -8.47 -2.00 3.31
N ASP A 85 -8.22 -1.20 4.34
CA ASP A 85 -8.89 -1.34 5.64
C ASP A 85 -10.40 -1.18 5.52
N GLU A 86 -10.85 -0.05 4.96
CA GLU A 86 -12.29 0.22 4.77
C GLU A 86 -12.95 -0.79 3.82
N CYS A 87 -12.27 -1.19 2.74
CA CYS A 87 -12.82 -2.16 1.80
C CYS A 87 -12.93 -3.55 2.42
N ILE A 88 -11.89 -4.03 3.13
CA ILE A 88 -11.89 -5.33 3.78
C ILE A 88 -12.93 -5.36 4.91
N ALA A 89 -13.04 -4.29 5.69
CA ALA A 89 -14.08 -4.17 6.73
C ALA A 89 -15.49 -4.23 6.12
N PHE A 90 -15.72 -3.51 5.01
CA PHE A 90 -16.99 -3.54 4.29
C PHE A 90 -17.33 -4.94 3.75
N LEU A 91 -16.36 -5.64 3.16
CA LEU A 91 -16.53 -7.02 2.68
C LEU A 91 -16.81 -7.98 3.84
N LYS A 92 -16.02 -7.92 4.93
CA LYS A 92 -16.23 -8.76 6.13
C LYS A 92 -17.62 -8.56 6.71
N LYS A 93 -18.08 -7.31 6.83
CA LYS A 93 -19.42 -6.98 7.34
C LYS A 93 -20.53 -7.60 6.48
N ASN A 94 -20.46 -7.43 5.16
CA ASN A 94 -21.55 -7.79 4.27
C ASN A 94 -21.56 -9.25 3.81
N LEU A 95 -20.44 -9.96 3.88
CA LEU A 95 -20.38 -11.39 3.54
C LEU A 95 -20.87 -12.32 4.67
N VAL A 96 -21.09 -11.79 5.88
CA VAL A 96 -21.64 -12.57 7.02
C VAL A 96 -23.15 -12.82 6.87
N SER A 97 -23.89 -11.92 6.22
CA SER A 97 -25.36 -11.95 6.18
C SER A 97 -25.98 -12.80 5.06
N GLU A 98 -25.22 -13.73 4.46
CA GLU A 98 -25.60 -14.52 3.26
C GLU A 98 -25.99 -13.69 2.01
N GLY A 99 -25.83 -12.36 2.08
CA GLY A 99 -25.98 -11.45 0.96
C GLY A 99 -24.76 -11.45 0.05
N GLY A 100 -25.01 -11.30 -1.25
CA GLY A 100 -23.96 -11.13 -2.23
C GLY A 100 -23.29 -9.75 -2.17
N VAL A 101 -22.00 -9.70 -2.41
CA VAL A 101 -21.24 -8.45 -2.49
C VAL A 101 -20.56 -8.35 -3.85
N LEU A 102 -20.81 -7.26 -4.58
CA LEU A 102 -20.15 -6.97 -5.85
C LEU A 102 -19.01 -5.97 -5.64
N VAL A 103 -17.81 -6.32 -6.08
CA VAL A 103 -16.66 -5.39 -6.18
C VAL A 103 -16.41 -5.14 -7.65
N HIS A 104 -16.56 -3.89 -8.09
CA HIS A 104 -16.41 -3.53 -9.49
C HIS A 104 -15.57 -2.27 -9.71
N CYS A 105 -14.99 -2.19 -10.90
CA CYS A 105 -14.44 -0.95 -11.45
C CYS A 105 -15.01 -0.77 -12.86
N VAL A 106 -14.27 -0.16 -13.80
CA VAL A 106 -14.73 -0.06 -15.20
C VAL A 106 -14.78 -1.45 -15.85
N TYR A 107 -13.63 -2.13 -15.96
CA TYR A 107 -13.48 -3.40 -16.69
C TYR A 107 -13.32 -4.64 -15.80
N GLY A 108 -13.35 -4.50 -14.49
CA GLY A 108 -13.20 -5.64 -13.58
C GLY A 108 -11.83 -6.34 -13.65
N GLN A 109 -10.78 -5.64 -14.11
CA GLN A 109 -9.46 -6.23 -14.36
C GLN A 109 -8.38 -5.85 -13.33
N SER A 110 -8.35 -4.59 -12.89
CA SER A 110 -7.24 -4.05 -12.10
C SER A 110 -7.67 -3.58 -10.71
N ARG A 111 -8.29 -2.40 -10.57
CA ARG A 111 -8.72 -1.84 -9.26
C ARG A 111 -9.54 -2.81 -8.40
N SER A 112 -10.66 -3.30 -8.93
CA SER A 112 -11.54 -4.23 -8.20
C SER A 112 -10.89 -5.60 -7.98
N ALA A 113 -10.13 -6.10 -8.96
CA ALA A 113 -9.38 -7.34 -8.81
C ALA A 113 -8.36 -7.24 -7.67
N ALA A 114 -7.65 -6.11 -7.56
CA ALA A 114 -6.69 -5.87 -6.49
C ALA A 114 -7.35 -5.85 -5.09
N ILE A 115 -8.52 -5.24 -4.94
CA ILE A 115 -9.30 -5.31 -3.68
C ILE A 115 -9.70 -6.75 -3.36
N CYS A 116 -10.18 -7.51 -4.35
CA CYS A 116 -10.50 -8.92 -4.15
C CYS A 116 -9.27 -9.75 -3.74
N VAL A 117 -8.10 -9.51 -4.35
CA VAL A 117 -6.85 -10.17 -3.96
C VAL A 117 -6.47 -9.80 -2.53
N ALA A 118 -6.49 -8.51 -2.17
CA ALA A 118 -6.21 -8.06 -0.82
C ALA A 118 -7.14 -8.69 0.23
N PHE A 119 -8.44 -8.81 -0.10
CA PHE A 119 -9.39 -9.49 0.75
C PHE A 119 -9.05 -10.97 0.97
N GLN A 120 -8.67 -11.70 -0.08
CA GLN A 120 -8.23 -13.10 0.05
C GLN A 120 -6.97 -13.21 0.91
N MET A 121 -6.01 -12.30 0.77
CA MET A 121 -4.81 -12.24 1.61
C MET A 121 -5.16 -12.02 3.09
N ALA A 122 -6.00 -11.02 3.37
CA ALA A 122 -6.34 -10.59 4.73
C ALA A 122 -7.26 -11.55 5.51
N THR A 123 -8.02 -12.39 4.81
CA THR A 123 -9.04 -13.26 5.44
C THR A 123 -8.68 -14.73 5.45
N GLN A 124 -7.72 -15.15 4.62
CA GLN A 124 -7.37 -16.56 4.45
C GLN A 124 -5.86 -16.81 4.59
N ASP A 125 -5.11 -15.84 5.12
CA ASP A 125 -3.66 -15.90 5.34
C ASP A 125 -2.88 -16.35 4.09
N LYS A 126 -3.36 -15.92 2.91
CA LYS A 126 -2.75 -16.26 1.63
C LYS A 126 -1.60 -15.31 1.32
N THR A 127 -0.56 -15.85 0.70
CA THR A 127 0.44 -15.04 0.00
C THR A 127 -0.21 -14.29 -1.17
N LEU A 128 0.47 -13.26 -1.68
CA LEU A 128 0.03 -12.52 -2.88
C LEU A 128 -0.23 -13.48 -4.05
N LEU A 129 0.66 -14.44 -4.30
CA LEU A 129 0.53 -15.36 -5.43
C LEU A 129 -0.67 -16.31 -5.27
N GLU A 130 -0.92 -16.81 -4.06
CA GLU A 130 -2.06 -17.69 -3.78
C GLU A 130 -3.39 -16.95 -3.87
N ALA A 131 -3.46 -15.76 -3.30
CA ALA A 131 -4.65 -14.89 -3.38
C ALA A 131 -4.95 -14.49 -4.83
N TYR A 132 -3.91 -14.11 -5.59
CA TYR A 132 -4.03 -13.78 -7.01
C TYR A 132 -4.58 -14.96 -7.81
N ASN A 133 -4.09 -16.19 -7.56
CA ASN A 133 -4.57 -17.40 -8.22
C ASN A 133 -6.07 -17.62 -8.04
N VAL A 134 -6.58 -17.40 -6.82
CA VAL A 134 -8.00 -17.59 -6.50
C VAL A 134 -8.87 -16.62 -7.29
N VAL A 135 -8.47 -15.34 -7.33
CA VAL A 135 -9.22 -14.31 -8.07
C VAL A 135 -9.12 -14.55 -9.59
N GLN A 136 -7.94 -14.96 -10.08
CA GLN A 136 -7.77 -15.27 -11.50
C GLN A 136 -8.60 -16.50 -11.94
N GLN A 137 -8.69 -17.53 -11.10
CA GLN A 137 -9.51 -18.70 -11.42
C GLN A 137 -10.98 -18.33 -11.63
N ALA A 138 -11.49 -17.37 -10.85
CA ALA A 138 -12.83 -16.83 -11.01
C ALA A 138 -12.94 -15.95 -12.27
N ARG A 139 -11.95 -15.09 -12.52
CA ARG A 139 -11.94 -14.16 -13.66
C ARG A 139 -10.57 -14.20 -14.38
N PRO A 140 -10.40 -15.05 -15.42
CA PRO A 140 -9.09 -15.28 -16.04
C PRO A 140 -8.44 -14.04 -16.68
N CYS A 141 -9.25 -13.06 -17.08
CA CYS A 141 -8.82 -11.82 -17.74
C CYS A 141 -8.35 -10.71 -16.77
N ILE A 142 -8.23 -10.96 -15.46
CA ILE A 142 -7.70 -9.92 -14.55
C ILE A 142 -6.32 -9.46 -15.01
N SER A 143 -6.04 -8.17 -14.90
CA SER A 143 -4.77 -7.58 -15.28
C SER A 143 -4.53 -6.38 -14.38
N ILE A 144 -3.93 -6.63 -13.21
CA ILE A 144 -3.68 -5.61 -12.20
C ILE A 144 -2.47 -4.78 -12.61
N ASN A 145 -2.59 -3.45 -12.53
CA ASN A 145 -1.47 -2.58 -12.92
C ASN A 145 -0.25 -2.78 -12.00
N PRO A 146 0.97 -2.50 -12.48
CA PRO A 146 2.20 -2.74 -11.71
C PRO A 146 2.24 -2.01 -10.35
N GLY A 147 1.66 -0.82 -10.25
CA GLY A 147 1.59 -0.04 -9.00
C GLY A 147 0.77 -0.73 -7.92
N PHE A 148 -0.39 -1.28 -8.28
CA PHE A 148 -1.23 -2.03 -7.35
C PHE A 148 -0.63 -3.40 -7.00
N LEU A 149 0.07 -4.07 -7.93
CA LEU A 149 0.81 -5.29 -7.61
C LEU A 149 1.92 -5.04 -6.59
N ARG A 150 2.68 -3.94 -6.73
CA ARG A 150 3.68 -3.52 -5.73
C ARG A 150 3.05 -3.24 -4.37
N GLN A 151 1.88 -2.62 -4.35
CA GLN A 151 1.12 -2.35 -3.13
C GLN A 151 0.59 -3.64 -2.47
N LEU A 152 0.19 -4.64 -3.24
CA LEU A 152 -0.17 -5.97 -2.72
C LEU A 152 1.06 -6.72 -2.17
N GLU A 153 2.23 -6.61 -2.81
CA GLU A 153 3.48 -7.18 -2.27
C GLU A 153 3.90 -6.46 -0.98
N LEU A 154 3.68 -5.14 -0.89
CA LEU A 154 3.87 -4.38 0.35
C LEU A 154 2.89 -4.82 1.44
N PHE A 155 1.62 -5.05 1.10
CA PHE A 155 0.60 -5.54 2.01
C PHE A 155 0.95 -6.91 2.60
N GLU A 156 1.50 -7.81 1.79
CA GLU A 156 2.02 -9.09 2.28
C GLU A 156 3.15 -8.91 3.30
N ARG A 157 4.07 -7.96 3.05
CA ARG A 157 5.16 -7.60 4.00
C ARG A 157 4.65 -6.90 5.26
N MET A 158 3.45 -6.33 5.22
CA MET A 158 2.73 -5.82 6.39
C MET A 158 2.09 -6.95 7.21
N GLY A 159 2.17 -8.21 6.75
CA GLY A 159 1.56 -9.35 7.42
C GLY A 159 0.09 -9.51 7.08
N ASN A 160 -0.34 -9.05 5.90
CA ASN A 160 -1.74 -9.03 5.47
C ASN A 160 -2.66 -8.22 6.41
N ASP A 161 -2.07 -7.27 7.14
CA ASP A 161 -2.74 -6.35 8.07
C ASP A 161 -2.98 -4.99 7.39
N PRO A 162 -4.25 -4.56 7.20
CA PRO A 162 -4.54 -3.34 6.48
C PRO A 162 -4.39 -2.08 7.34
N GLU A 163 -4.07 -2.20 8.63
CA GLU A 163 -3.90 -1.07 9.53
C GLU A 163 -2.69 -0.20 9.14
N VAL A 164 -2.95 1.00 8.61
CA VAL A 164 -1.89 1.98 8.22
C VAL A 164 -0.92 2.29 9.39
N MET A 165 -1.42 2.24 10.62
CA MET A 165 -0.67 2.54 11.85
C MET A 165 0.11 1.35 12.41
N GLY A 166 0.19 0.24 11.66
CA GLY A 166 0.97 -0.92 12.05
C GLY A 166 2.46 -0.61 12.25
N ASN A 167 3.13 -1.56 12.91
CA ASN A 167 4.42 -1.35 13.57
C ASN A 167 5.62 -2.00 12.85
N THR A 168 5.50 -2.27 11.55
CA THR A 168 6.58 -2.90 10.78
C THR A 168 7.27 -1.91 9.83
N PRO A 169 8.50 -2.20 9.37
CA PRO A 169 9.17 -1.42 8.31
C PRO A 169 8.33 -1.26 7.03
N ALA A 170 7.47 -2.23 6.72
CA ALA A 170 6.55 -2.15 5.57
C ALA A 170 5.47 -1.08 5.79
N HIS A 171 4.97 -0.91 7.02
CA HIS A 171 4.06 0.18 7.34
C HIS A 171 4.74 1.55 7.24
N ALA A 172 6.03 1.65 7.61
CA ALA A 172 6.80 2.87 7.41
C ALA A 172 6.97 3.22 5.93
N GLU A 173 7.13 2.21 5.07
CA GLU A 173 7.13 2.39 3.61
C GLU A 173 5.77 2.90 3.10
N LEU A 174 4.65 2.33 3.55
CA LEU A 174 3.30 2.82 3.22
C LEU A 174 3.12 4.29 3.62
N ARG A 175 3.41 4.65 4.88
CA ARG A 175 3.28 6.04 5.36
C ARG A 175 4.19 6.99 4.59
N THR A 176 5.36 6.53 4.17
CA THR A 176 6.27 7.29 3.29
C THR A 176 5.65 7.53 1.91
N MET A 177 5.04 6.51 1.30
CA MET A 177 4.32 6.65 0.02
C MET A 177 3.15 7.63 0.12
N MET A 178 2.37 7.56 1.21
CA MET A 178 1.25 8.48 1.46
C MET A 178 1.73 9.93 1.59
N ALA A 179 2.79 10.18 2.37
CA ALA A 179 3.36 11.51 2.54
C ALA A 179 3.86 12.09 1.21
N GLN A 180 4.50 11.27 0.36
CA GLN A 180 4.95 11.69 -0.97
C GLN A 180 3.77 12.03 -1.90
N ARG A 181 2.74 11.16 -1.96
CA ARG A 181 1.56 11.36 -2.81
C ARG A 181 0.82 12.64 -2.44
N GLN A 182 0.62 12.88 -1.14
CA GLN A 182 -0.04 14.08 -0.67
C GLN A 182 0.76 15.35 -0.96
N ARG A 183 2.09 15.29 -0.80
CA ARG A 183 2.98 16.38 -1.21
C ARG A 183 2.85 16.68 -2.70
N MET A 184 2.81 15.66 -3.56
CA MET A 184 2.61 15.86 -5.00
C MET A 184 1.25 16.51 -5.31
N LYS A 185 0.20 16.15 -4.55
CA LYS A 185 -1.15 16.68 -4.76
C LYS A 185 -1.34 18.11 -4.22
N THR A 186 -0.74 18.45 -3.09
CA THR A 186 -1.05 19.68 -2.33
C THR A 186 0.14 20.64 -2.16
N GLY A 187 1.36 20.20 -2.52
CA GLY A 187 2.60 20.91 -2.23
C GLY A 187 3.09 20.77 -0.79
N VAL A 188 2.30 20.17 0.11
CA VAL A 188 2.62 20.00 1.54
C VAL A 188 2.58 18.51 1.89
N ALA A 189 3.61 18.04 2.59
CA ALA A 189 3.60 16.70 3.15
C ALA A 189 2.82 16.72 4.47
N ASP A 190 1.74 15.94 4.56
CA ASP A 190 1.13 15.61 5.85
C ASP A 190 1.77 14.33 6.35
N ILE A 191 2.26 14.39 7.58
CA ILE A 191 2.99 13.30 8.18
C ILE A 191 2.03 12.60 9.13
N ILE A 192 1.60 11.42 8.72
CA ILE A 192 0.86 10.51 9.58
C ILE A 192 1.78 10.11 10.72
N ALA A 193 1.65 10.82 11.84
CA ALA A 193 2.50 10.61 13.00
C ALA A 193 2.22 9.24 13.60
N THR A 194 3.12 8.27 13.39
CA THR A 194 3.15 7.08 14.22
C THR A 194 3.26 7.53 15.69
N PRO A 195 2.38 7.05 16.60
CA PRO A 195 2.46 7.42 18.00
C PRO A 195 3.88 7.22 18.53
N GLN A 196 4.45 8.29 19.10
CA GLN A 196 5.82 8.32 19.60
C GLN A 196 6.01 7.24 20.68
N LEU A 197 6.92 6.29 20.43
CA LEU A 197 7.83 5.65 21.40
C LEU A 197 7.24 5.34 22.80
N THR A 198 6.14 4.58 22.90
CA THR A 198 5.62 4.11 24.20
C THR A 198 6.05 2.68 24.57
N ARG A 199 6.89 2.02 23.76
CA ARG A 199 7.28 0.63 23.99
C ARG A 199 8.79 0.45 23.98
N PRO A 200 9.34 -0.48 24.79
CA PRO A 200 10.75 -0.78 24.75
C PRO A 200 11.14 -1.31 23.38
N GLY A 201 12.21 -0.76 22.83
CA GLY A 201 12.64 -1.06 21.47
C GLY A 201 13.96 -0.41 21.12
N ASN A 202 14.60 -0.93 20.07
CA ASN A 202 15.83 -0.37 19.51
C ASN A 202 15.54 1.04 18.96
N SER A 203 15.88 2.02 19.78
CA SER A 203 15.70 3.44 19.52
C SER A 203 16.92 3.99 18.82
N ILE A 204 16.70 4.73 17.74
CA ILE A 204 17.74 5.45 17.00
C ILE A 204 17.85 6.84 17.62
N CYS A 205 18.98 7.11 18.24
CA CYS A 205 19.24 8.34 18.97
C CYS A 205 20.33 9.17 18.28
N CYS A 206 20.29 10.48 18.50
CA CYS A 206 21.41 11.35 18.16
C CYS A 206 22.65 10.97 18.97
N ARG A 207 23.79 10.72 18.32
CA ARG A 207 25.04 10.36 19.00
C ARG A 207 25.59 11.46 19.91
N LYS A 208 25.28 12.73 19.61
CA LYS A 208 25.78 13.88 20.38
C LYS A 208 25.02 14.12 21.70
N CYS A 209 23.70 13.90 21.72
CA CYS A 209 22.85 14.33 22.84
C CYS A 209 21.86 13.28 23.33
N ASN A 210 21.87 12.06 22.76
CA ASN A 210 20.94 10.97 23.09
C ASN A 210 19.45 11.23 22.79
N TYR A 211 19.08 12.37 22.20
CA TYR A 211 17.71 12.62 21.79
C TYR A 211 17.20 11.51 20.87
N VAL A 212 16.03 10.95 21.18
CA VAL A 212 15.42 9.85 20.43
C VAL A 212 14.79 10.39 19.15
N LEU A 213 15.23 9.88 18.00
CA LEU A 213 14.79 10.36 16.69
C LEU A 213 13.66 9.51 16.12
N CYS A 214 13.77 8.20 16.27
CA CYS A 214 12.80 7.19 15.82
C CYS A 214 13.19 5.80 16.38
N THR A 215 12.49 4.75 15.97
CA THR A 215 12.84 3.34 16.23
C THR A 215 13.29 2.63 14.96
N THR A 216 13.80 1.40 15.09
CA THR A 216 14.05 0.51 13.94
C THR A 216 12.81 0.22 13.10
N ARG A 217 11.59 0.39 13.64
CA ARG A 217 10.33 0.17 12.92
C ARG A 217 10.02 1.27 11.91
N ASN A 218 10.58 2.45 12.12
CA ASN A 218 10.42 3.60 11.23
C ASN A 218 11.41 3.54 10.06
N GLN A 219 12.24 2.49 9.96
CA GLN A 219 13.20 2.35 8.87
C GLN A 219 12.49 1.89 7.59
N VAL A 220 12.83 2.55 6.48
CA VAL A 220 12.38 2.15 5.13
C VAL A 220 13.44 1.23 4.54
N SER A 221 13.04 -0.02 4.28
CA SER A 221 13.92 -1.04 3.73
C SER A 221 14.09 -0.88 2.22
N HIS A 222 15.28 -1.19 1.70
CA HIS A 222 15.51 -1.33 0.27
C HIS A 222 16.60 -2.39 0.02
N ILE A 223 16.45 -3.15 -1.05
CA ILE A 223 17.27 -4.34 -1.34
C ILE A 223 18.26 -3.99 -2.44
N SER A 224 19.56 -4.22 -2.25
CA SER A 224 20.58 -3.95 -3.28
C SER A 224 20.33 -4.81 -4.53
N PRO A 225 20.53 -4.32 -5.77
CA PRO A 225 20.42 -5.16 -6.95
C PRO A 225 21.41 -6.33 -6.89
N ASP A 226 22.58 -6.11 -6.28
CA ASP A 226 23.67 -7.08 -6.15
C ASP A 226 23.42 -8.13 -5.04
N THR A 227 22.41 -7.90 -4.19
CA THR A 227 22.03 -8.82 -3.10
C THR A 227 21.16 -10.01 -3.53
N ALA A 228 20.91 -10.18 -4.84
CA ALA A 228 20.42 -11.46 -5.35
C ALA A 228 21.45 -12.61 -5.17
N ILE A 229 22.71 -12.29 -4.81
CA ILE A 229 23.83 -13.24 -4.69
C ILE A 229 24.55 -13.15 -3.32
N SER A 230 24.36 -12.09 -2.52
CA SER A 230 24.94 -11.96 -1.17
C SER A 230 23.95 -11.26 -0.23
N ASN A 231 23.81 -11.72 1.02
CA ASN A 231 22.87 -11.17 2.02
C ASN A 231 23.33 -9.82 2.65
N ASP A 232 24.07 -8.99 1.92
CA ASP A 232 24.65 -7.75 2.44
C ASP A 232 23.61 -6.62 2.54
N ILE A 233 23.25 -6.24 3.77
CA ILE A 233 22.28 -5.18 4.07
C ILE A 233 22.90 -3.79 3.74
N CYS A 234 22.22 -2.90 2.98
CA CYS A 234 22.71 -1.52 2.73
C CYS A 234 22.97 -0.83 4.08
N ALA A 235 24.18 -0.29 4.27
CA ALA A 235 24.56 0.46 5.47
C ALA A 235 23.85 1.83 5.60
N GLY A 236 23.12 2.25 4.57
CA GLY A 236 22.35 3.49 4.56
C GLY A 236 21.06 3.34 5.36
N ILE A 237 20.88 4.19 6.37
CA ILE A 237 19.69 4.18 7.23
C ILE A 237 18.71 5.20 6.68
N PHE A 238 17.62 4.71 6.09
CA PHE A 238 16.50 5.52 5.62
C PHE A 238 15.33 5.33 6.56
N VAL A 239 14.63 6.41 6.86
CA VAL A 239 13.44 6.38 7.71
C VAL A 239 12.27 7.02 7.00
N GLU A 240 11.06 6.73 7.46
CA GLU A 240 9.88 7.49 7.06
C GLU A 240 9.97 8.94 7.53
N PRO A 241 9.25 9.88 6.90
CA PRO A 241 9.22 11.24 7.39
C PRO A 241 8.64 11.29 8.81
N MET A 242 9.38 11.88 9.73
CA MET A 242 9.01 11.92 11.15
C MET A 242 8.41 13.28 11.52
N GLN A 243 7.53 13.32 12.52
CA GLN A 243 6.85 14.56 12.97
C GLN A 243 7.84 15.70 13.27
N TRP A 244 8.99 15.39 13.87
CA TRP A 244 9.99 16.40 14.21
C TRP A 244 10.64 17.04 12.97
N MET A 245 10.59 16.40 11.79
CA MET A 245 11.11 16.96 10.53
C MET A 245 10.21 18.09 10.01
N VAL A 246 8.90 17.99 10.23
CA VAL A 246 7.88 18.96 9.76
C VAL A 246 7.99 20.31 10.47
N SER A 247 8.61 20.35 11.65
CA SER A 247 8.83 21.59 12.39
C SER A 247 9.77 22.58 11.68
N ASP A 248 10.52 22.11 10.67
CA ASP A 248 11.34 22.95 9.81
C ASP A 248 10.55 23.35 8.55
N SER A 249 10.33 24.65 8.35
CA SER A 249 9.60 25.16 7.19
C SER A 249 10.31 24.87 5.86
N VAL A 250 11.62 24.62 5.88
CA VAL A 250 12.41 24.21 4.72
C VAL A 250 12.03 22.79 4.28
N PHE A 251 11.79 21.88 5.24
CA PHE A 251 11.35 20.51 4.97
C PHE A 251 10.02 20.44 4.23
N VAL A 252 9.12 21.36 4.59
CA VAL A 252 7.77 21.43 4.03
C VAL A 252 7.76 22.00 2.62
N ARG A 253 8.61 22.98 2.31
CA ARG A 253 8.55 23.70 1.02
C ARG A 253 9.54 23.19 -0.01
N ASN A 254 10.75 22.84 0.40
CA ASN A 254 11.83 22.51 -0.53
C ASN A 254 11.85 21.01 -0.87
N ASN A 255 12.58 20.65 -1.93
CA ASN A 255 12.70 19.25 -2.36
C ASN A 255 13.88 18.51 -1.71
N ASP A 256 14.85 19.23 -1.14
CA ASP A 256 15.98 18.64 -0.43
C ASP A 256 16.46 19.53 0.73
N GLY A 257 17.21 18.92 1.64
CA GLY A 257 17.81 19.63 2.75
C GLY A 257 18.58 18.76 3.73
N LYS A 258 18.91 19.35 4.88
CA LYS A 258 19.67 18.69 5.95
C LYS A 258 18.72 18.25 7.06
N LEU A 259 18.94 17.06 7.60
CA LEU A 259 18.29 16.63 8.85
C LEU A 259 19.14 17.12 10.03
N LEU A 260 18.54 17.93 10.89
CA LEU A 260 19.17 18.46 12.10
C LEU A 260 18.51 17.84 13.34
N CYS A 261 19.30 17.55 14.37
CA CYS A 261 18.76 17.05 15.64
C CYS A 261 17.84 18.10 16.28
N PRO A 262 16.60 17.75 16.66
CA PRO A 262 15.66 18.69 17.28
C PRO A 262 16.22 19.33 18.55
N SER A 263 16.95 18.55 19.35
CA SER A 263 17.56 18.98 20.62
C SER A 263 18.85 19.77 20.43
N CYS A 264 19.92 19.17 19.88
CA CYS A 264 21.25 19.79 19.88
C CYS A 264 21.68 20.43 18.55
N LYS A 265 20.78 20.45 17.56
CA LYS A 265 20.98 20.99 16.19
C LYS A 265 22.16 20.40 15.40
N ALA A 266 22.78 19.31 15.87
CA ALA A 266 23.82 18.61 15.12
C ALA A 266 23.25 18.03 13.81
N LYS A 267 24.04 18.07 12.73
CA LYS A 267 23.67 17.45 11.45
C LYS A 267 23.60 15.92 11.61
N LEU A 268 22.42 15.36 11.37
CA LEU A 268 22.13 13.93 11.42
C LEU A 268 22.22 13.28 10.04
N GLY A 269 21.90 14.02 8.99
CA GLY A 269 21.89 13.51 7.62
C GLY A 269 21.26 14.48 6.65
N SER A 270 20.50 13.95 5.69
CA SER A 270 19.87 14.71 4.61
C SER A 270 18.55 14.08 4.19
N TRP A 271 17.69 14.90 3.59
CA TRP A 271 16.42 14.45 3.02
C TRP A 271 16.27 14.95 1.59
N ASN A 272 15.52 14.20 0.77
CA ASN A 272 15.19 14.54 -0.61
C ASN A 272 13.86 13.88 -1.01
N TRP A 273 12.86 14.68 -1.40
CA TRP A 273 11.53 14.21 -1.80
C TRP A 273 11.49 13.55 -3.18
N ILE A 274 12.47 13.83 -4.04
CA ILE A 274 12.63 13.20 -5.36
C ILE A 274 13.32 11.84 -5.19
N GLY A 275 14.25 11.75 -4.25
CA GLY A 275 15.00 10.54 -3.92
C GLY A 275 16.50 10.69 -4.13
N VAL A 276 17.26 9.68 -3.67
CA VAL A 276 18.72 9.62 -3.81
C VAL A 276 19.16 8.19 -4.12
N LYS A 277 20.35 8.04 -4.70
CA LYS A 277 20.97 6.73 -4.91
C LYS A 277 21.69 6.28 -3.62
N CYS A 278 21.26 5.19 -2.94
CA CYS A 278 22.06 4.57 -1.85
C CYS A 278 23.40 4.10 -2.44
N ASN A 279 24.40 4.02 -1.58
CA ASN A 279 25.68 3.36 -1.86
C ASN A 279 25.51 1.94 -2.44
N CYS A 280 24.44 1.23 -2.06
CA CYS A 280 24.04 -0.08 -2.59
C CYS A 280 23.44 -0.05 -4.00
N LYS A 281 23.50 1.11 -4.67
CA LYS A 281 23.03 1.41 -6.02
C LYS A 281 21.52 1.53 -6.22
N GLN A 282 20.70 1.18 -5.23
CA GLN A 282 19.25 1.44 -5.32
C GLN A 282 18.92 2.92 -5.26
N PHE A 283 17.89 3.30 -6.02
CA PHE A 283 17.27 4.61 -5.89
C PHE A 283 16.17 4.53 -4.82
N VAL A 284 16.30 5.34 -3.77
CA VAL A 284 15.33 5.42 -2.67
C VAL A 284 14.56 6.72 -2.83
N SER A 285 13.23 6.64 -2.92
CA SER A 285 12.36 7.81 -3.10
C SER A 285 11.06 7.67 -2.30
N PRO A 286 10.64 8.70 -1.56
CA PRO A 286 11.46 9.81 -1.09
C PRO A 286 12.56 9.29 -0.13
N ALA A 287 13.61 10.08 0.08
CA ALA A 287 14.77 9.67 0.86
C ALA A 287 14.95 10.54 2.10
N PHE A 288 14.82 9.97 3.30
CA PHE A 288 15.16 10.61 4.57
C PHE A 288 16.31 9.83 5.23
N GLN A 289 17.54 10.21 4.90
CA GLN A 289 18.73 9.44 5.23
C GLN A 289 19.41 9.95 6.50
N LEU A 290 19.61 9.06 7.46
CA LEU A 290 20.44 9.28 8.65
C LEU A 290 21.85 8.73 8.42
N VAL A 291 22.87 9.50 8.83
CA VAL A 291 24.27 9.11 8.69
C VAL A 291 24.67 8.22 9.88
N PRO A 292 25.12 6.96 9.67
CA PRO A 292 25.41 6.03 10.76
C PRO A 292 26.38 6.56 11.83
N SER A 293 27.40 7.34 11.44
CA SER A 293 28.36 7.94 12.36
C SER A 293 27.80 9.07 13.23
N ARG A 294 26.62 9.60 12.90
CA ARG A 294 25.93 10.68 13.64
C ARG A 294 24.81 10.18 14.56
N ILE A 295 24.48 8.90 14.48
CA ILE A 295 23.44 8.25 15.28
C ILE A 295 24.00 7.06 16.07
N GLN A 296 23.20 6.54 16.98
CA GLN A 296 23.48 5.32 17.72
C GLN A 296 22.17 4.63 18.10
N THR A 297 22.21 3.31 18.23
CA THR A 297 21.07 2.53 18.69
C THR A 297 21.15 2.34 20.20
N ARG A 298 20.04 2.56 20.90
CA ARG A 298 19.89 2.28 22.33
C ARG A 298 18.63 1.47 22.57
N VAL A 299 18.69 0.52 23.48
CA VAL A 299 17.48 -0.09 24.05
C VAL A 299 17.01 0.87 25.15
N LEU A 300 15.80 1.40 24.97
CA LEU A 300 15.11 2.24 25.94
C LEU A 300 13.88 1.52 26.47
#